data_AF-A0A255DA87-F1
#
_entry.id   AF-A0A255DA87-F1
#
_cell.length_a   1.000
_cell.length_b   1.000
_cell.length_c   1.000
_cell.angle_alpha   90.00
_cell.angle_beta   90.00
_cell.angle_gamma   90.00
#
_symmetry.space_group_name_H-M   'P 1'
#
loop_
_entity.id
_entity.type
_entity.pdbx_description
1 polymer ?
#
loop_
_entity_poly.entity_id
_entity_poly.type
_entity_poly.pdbx_seq_one_letter_code
_entity_poly.pdbx_strand_id
1 'polypeptide(L)'
;MSRKKAADRAKETKVRTSWLSAGAVTLGVGAALASGSPVAHADTPHSGASTPSTSVGHDTGPATGAQTGYAYRTHPRVGTSAKPQTGVTIRRASSLGSTATTGTGSAAAVVTPTLKTSPLTNPSPLVPDQPPLVSALALVRREIGYTLFNKPPTVRPEEVSESATGVIIGDLHVTDATGAPVTYTVTQRPTEGTVVVNPDGSYTYTPNPDANAAGAASDQFSVRVNDGAAERLPGVAGLIQSAFHSVARWIGLAGADSSIVVVPISQLPVTVDPTVTKIIAVGKGPNGEALSPNGSTLYVANATSNTVSVINTATGTVTKTINVGQEPLATAVSPNGATVYVANDNSNTVSVINTATGTVTKTITVGNKPSEVALSPNGSTLYVGNTYSGTVSVINTATNTVTKTITVGASPAGMAISPNGGTVYVANSNGGTVSVINTATNTVTETITVADPLGVAVSPNGKYIYVTNYDNGDTVSVISAATNTITATIPLNGNAAFLVAVSPDSSTIYVTSLYGNDTISMINAATNTVTTTIPVGVLPYEAAISPDGSTVYVTNATSNTVSVISVF
;
A
#
# COMPACT_ATOMS: atom_id res chain seq x y z
N MET A 1 5.59 62.32 20.85
CA MET A 1 5.42 63.68 20.27
C MET A 1 6.37 63.78 19.09
N SER A 2 5.87 63.77 17.85
CA SER A 2 5.66 64.98 17.02
C SER A 2 6.97 65.34 16.28
N ARG A 3 7.08 65.50 14.94
CA ARG A 3 6.08 65.72 13.89
C ARG A 3 6.81 65.85 12.51
N LYS A 4 6.15 65.35 11.44
CA LYS A 4 5.80 66.05 10.17
C LYS A 4 6.93 66.49 9.20
N LYS A 5 6.92 66.02 7.93
CA LYS A 5 6.17 66.49 6.70
C LYS A 5 7.16 67.23 5.77
N ALA A 6 7.04 67.35 4.45
CA ALA A 6 6.05 67.04 3.41
C ALA A 6 6.83 67.06 2.06
N ALA A 7 6.58 66.17 1.11
CA ALA A 7 5.67 66.30 -0.05
C ALA A 7 6.14 67.27 -1.15
N ASP A 8 6.18 66.76 -2.39
CA ASP A 8 5.76 67.56 -3.54
C ASP A 8 5.01 66.71 -4.58
N ARG A 9 4.09 67.36 -5.29
CA ARG A 9 2.90 66.80 -5.96
C ARG A 9 2.73 67.45 -7.34
N ALA A 10 2.36 66.69 -8.37
CA ALA A 10 1.58 67.14 -9.55
C ALA A 10 0.95 65.89 -10.22
N LYS A 11 -0.37 65.62 -10.22
CA LYS A 11 -1.54 66.24 -10.94
C LYS A 11 -1.32 66.32 -12.46
N GLU A 12 -2.25 66.02 -13.37
CA GLU A 12 -3.63 65.49 -13.45
C GLU A 12 -3.78 65.13 -14.96
N THR A 13 -4.67 64.26 -15.43
CA THR A 13 -5.95 64.65 -16.06
C THR A 13 -6.78 63.39 -16.38
N LYS A 14 -8.09 63.60 -16.41
CA LYS A 14 -9.22 62.71 -16.16
C LYS A 14 -10.12 62.72 -17.39
N VAL A 15 -10.68 61.59 -17.80
CA VAL A 15 -11.97 61.56 -18.52
C VAL A 15 -12.85 60.47 -17.92
N ARG A 16 -14.08 60.88 -17.58
CA ARG A 16 -15.19 60.06 -17.07
C ARG A 16 -16.15 59.78 -18.22
N THR A 17 -16.81 58.62 -18.20
CA THR A 17 -18.27 58.51 -18.38
C THR A 17 -18.77 57.14 -17.92
N SER A 18 -20.08 57.05 -17.76
CA SER A 18 -20.79 56.34 -16.69
C SER A 18 -22.08 55.70 -17.23
N TRP A 19 -22.48 54.56 -16.65
CA TRP A 19 -23.84 53.98 -16.49
C TRP A 19 -24.54 53.30 -17.69
N LEU A 20 -25.06 52.07 -17.48
CA LEU A 20 -26.48 51.76 -17.22
C LEU A 20 -26.72 50.24 -17.04
N SER A 21 -27.80 49.96 -16.34
CA SER A 21 -28.27 48.71 -15.74
C SER A 21 -29.33 47.96 -16.56
N ALA A 22 -29.58 46.71 -16.14
CA ALA A 22 -30.86 45.96 -16.13
C ALA A 22 -31.30 45.17 -17.38
N GLY A 23 -31.80 43.95 -17.12
CA GLY A 23 -32.57 43.14 -18.07
C GLY A 23 -32.71 41.67 -17.64
N ALA A 24 -33.65 41.39 -16.74
CA ALA A 24 -34.15 40.03 -16.47
C ALA A 24 -35.22 39.64 -17.50
N VAL A 25 -35.33 38.35 -17.84
CA VAL A 25 -36.52 37.76 -18.47
C VAL A 25 -36.88 36.45 -17.77
N THR A 26 -38.12 36.39 -17.31
CA THR A 26 -38.82 35.25 -16.71
C THR A 26 -39.75 34.62 -17.75
N LEU A 27 -39.92 33.29 -17.75
CA LEU A 27 -41.15 32.62 -18.19
C LEU A 27 -41.42 31.40 -17.27
N GLY A 28 -42.52 31.45 -16.51
CA GLY A 28 -43.23 30.27 -15.96
C GLY A 28 -44.01 29.57 -17.07
N VAL A 29 -44.59 28.38 -16.95
CA VAL A 29 -45.57 27.80 -15.99
C VAL A 29 -45.56 26.26 -16.29
N GLY A 30 -45.63 25.30 -15.36
CA GLY A 30 -46.76 24.98 -14.48
C GLY A 30 -46.60 23.59 -13.82
N ALA A 31 -47.46 23.35 -12.83
CA ALA A 31 -47.35 22.39 -11.73
C ALA A 31 -47.90 20.97 -11.99
N ALA A 32 -47.45 19.98 -11.21
CA ALA A 32 -48.28 18.93 -10.59
C ALA A 32 -47.55 18.11 -9.49
N LEU A 33 -48.01 18.34 -8.24
CA LEU A 33 -48.15 17.51 -7.03
C LEU A 33 -47.74 16.01 -7.03
N ALA A 34 -46.97 15.58 -6.01
CA ALA A 34 -47.43 14.84 -4.80
C ALA A 34 -46.44 13.78 -4.24
N SER A 35 -46.23 13.85 -2.90
CA SER A 35 -45.84 12.79 -1.93
C SER A 35 -44.54 11.99 -2.14
N GLY A 36 -43.65 11.76 -1.18
CA GLY A 36 -43.59 12.04 0.25
C GLY A 36 -42.37 11.29 0.83
N SER A 37 -41.61 11.91 1.72
CA SER A 37 -40.50 11.26 2.45
C SER A 37 -40.87 11.18 3.93
N PRO A 38 -40.70 10.04 4.61
CA PRO A 38 -40.90 9.97 6.04
C PRO A 38 -39.69 10.50 6.82
N VAL A 39 -40.01 11.30 7.82
CA VAL A 39 -39.20 11.76 8.93
C VAL A 39 -39.23 10.71 10.03
N ALA A 40 -38.14 10.51 10.77
CA ALA A 40 -38.18 9.93 12.11
C ALA A 40 -37.34 10.78 13.07
N HIS A 41 -37.96 11.10 14.19
CA HIS A 41 -37.60 12.07 15.22
C HIS A 41 -36.53 11.57 16.20
N ALA A 42 -35.77 12.51 16.75
CA ALA A 42 -35.18 12.41 18.08
C ALA A 42 -36.16 13.00 19.12
N ASP A 43 -36.19 12.45 20.33
CA ASP A 43 -36.05 13.24 21.57
C ASP A 43 -36.02 12.38 22.85
N THR A 44 -35.21 12.87 23.80
CA THR A 44 -34.91 12.42 25.17
C THR A 44 -36.12 12.44 26.13
N PRO A 45 -36.00 11.86 27.36
CA PRO A 45 -36.11 12.75 28.53
C PRO A 45 -35.34 12.38 29.83
N HIS A 46 -34.95 13.47 30.52
CA HIS A 46 -35.01 13.83 31.96
C HIS A 46 -34.39 13.03 33.14
N SER A 47 -33.86 13.87 34.03
CA SER A 47 -33.28 13.70 35.37
C SER A 47 -34.28 13.42 36.51
N GLY A 48 -33.83 12.71 37.54
CA GLY A 48 -34.45 12.66 38.87
C GLY A 48 -33.50 12.06 39.92
N ALA A 49 -33.37 12.72 41.06
CA ALA A 49 -32.39 12.46 42.12
C ALA A 49 -32.90 11.53 43.25
N SER A 50 -31.99 10.83 43.93
CA SER A 50 -32.08 10.48 45.36
C SER A 50 -30.73 10.00 45.93
N THR A 51 -30.43 10.39 47.18
CA THR A 51 -29.24 10.09 47.99
C THR A 51 -29.56 9.03 49.09
N PRO A 52 -28.71 8.74 50.10
CA PRO A 52 -27.81 7.57 50.14
C PRO A 52 -28.04 6.63 51.36
N SER A 53 -27.37 5.48 51.42
CA SER A 53 -27.23 4.72 52.67
C SER A 53 -25.84 4.08 52.86
N THR A 54 -25.36 4.20 54.10
CA THR A 54 -24.04 3.89 54.69
C THR A 54 -23.84 2.44 55.14
N SER A 55 -22.59 1.95 55.15
CA SER A 55 -21.90 1.21 56.26
C SER A 55 -20.47 0.83 55.80
N VAL A 56 -19.38 1.30 56.41
CA VAL A 56 -18.62 0.80 57.61
C VAL A 56 -18.24 -0.69 57.46
N GLY A 57 -17.00 -1.18 57.60
CA GLY A 57 -15.67 -0.66 57.92
C GLY A 57 -14.68 -1.83 58.17
N HIS A 58 -13.37 -1.52 58.15
CA HIS A 58 -12.21 -2.15 58.83
C HIS A 58 -11.55 -3.50 58.39
N ASP A 59 -10.23 -3.34 58.14
CA ASP A 59 -9.07 -4.03 58.75
C ASP A 59 -8.33 -5.26 58.12
N THR A 60 -7.04 -4.97 57.82
CA THR A 60 -5.77 -5.68 58.16
C THR A 60 -5.46 -7.12 57.71
N GLY A 61 -4.34 -7.26 56.98
CA GLY A 61 -3.27 -8.21 57.32
C GLY A 61 -3.23 -9.58 56.61
N PRO A 62 -2.07 -10.25 56.55
CA PRO A 62 -1.56 -10.86 55.32
C PRO A 62 -1.45 -12.40 55.33
N ALA A 63 -1.49 -13.05 54.15
CA ALA A 63 -0.94 -14.40 53.96
C ALA A 63 -0.76 -14.80 52.48
N THR A 64 0.49 -14.98 52.08
CA THR A 64 1.06 -16.11 51.32
C THR A 64 0.25 -16.79 50.19
N GLY A 65 0.81 -16.68 48.97
CA GLY A 65 1.18 -17.83 48.14
C GLY A 65 0.07 -18.66 47.48
N ALA A 66 -0.27 -18.31 46.24
CA ALA A 66 -0.69 -19.29 45.23
C ALA A 66 -0.33 -18.77 43.83
N GLN A 67 0.51 -19.55 43.14
CA GLN A 67 0.80 -19.40 41.72
C GLN A 67 -0.50 -19.50 40.92
N THR A 68 -0.78 -18.48 40.11
CA THR A 68 -1.63 -18.62 38.94
C THR A 68 -0.86 -18.02 37.76
N GLY A 69 -0.42 -18.89 36.86
CA GLY A 69 0.00 -18.47 35.53
C GLY A 69 -1.19 -17.83 34.82
N TYR A 70 -0.90 -16.95 33.88
CA TYR A 70 -1.89 -16.27 33.05
C TYR A 70 -2.83 -17.28 32.37
N ALA A 71 -4.01 -17.48 32.94
CA ALA A 71 -5.09 -18.27 32.37
C ALA A 71 -6.07 -17.32 31.70
N TYR A 72 -5.95 -17.15 30.39
CA TYR A 72 -6.95 -16.46 29.57
C TYR A 72 -8.23 -17.30 29.51
N ARG A 73 -9.37 -16.69 29.86
CA ARG A 73 -10.69 -17.34 29.94
C ARG A 73 -11.16 -17.85 28.57
N THR A 74 -11.56 -19.12 28.50
CA THR A 74 -12.19 -19.75 27.34
C THR A 74 -13.72 -19.61 27.38
N HIS A 75 -14.34 -19.08 26.32
CA HIS A 75 -15.76 -19.27 26.03
C HIS A 75 -15.92 -19.96 24.66
N PRO A 76 -16.50 -21.18 24.57
CA PRO A 76 -16.75 -21.80 23.27
C PRO A 76 -18.12 -21.36 22.72
N ARG A 77 -18.14 -20.90 21.46
CA ARG A 77 -19.37 -20.75 20.66
C ARG A 77 -19.41 -21.87 19.61
N VAL A 78 -20.38 -22.77 19.76
CA VAL A 78 -20.63 -23.92 18.88
C VAL A 78 -21.22 -23.45 17.56
N GLY A 79 -20.60 -23.84 16.44
CA GLY A 79 -21.16 -23.69 15.10
C GLY A 79 -21.96 -24.92 14.66
N THR A 80 -22.95 -24.70 13.80
CA THR A 80 -23.59 -25.77 13.00
C THR A 80 -23.65 -25.36 11.54
N SER A 81 -23.05 -26.20 10.70
CA SER A 81 -23.05 -26.12 9.24
C SER A 81 -24.20 -26.97 8.68
N ALA A 82 -24.85 -26.49 7.61
CA ALA A 82 -25.80 -27.28 6.83
C ALA A 82 -25.49 -27.16 5.33
N LYS A 83 -25.29 -28.32 4.70
CA LYS A 83 -25.08 -28.54 3.25
C LYS A 83 -26.44 -28.73 2.57
N PRO A 84 -26.55 -28.49 1.25
CA PRO A 84 -27.12 -29.55 0.42
C PRO A 84 -26.40 -29.78 -0.91
N GLN A 85 -26.43 -31.03 -1.35
CA GLN A 85 -26.11 -31.48 -2.70
C GLN A 85 -27.35 -31.42 -3.60
N THR A 86 -27.15 -31.22 -4.91
CA THR A 86 -27.69 -32.07 -5.98
C THR A 86 -27.02 -31.72 -7.31
N GLY A 87 -26.68 -32.75 -8.10
CA GLY A 87 -26.17 -32.63 -9.46
C GLY A 87 -27.24 -32.95 -10.50
N VAL A 88 -27.04 -32.49 -11.74
CA VAL A 88 -27.69 -33.03 -12.94
C VAL A 88 -26.70 -32.95 -14.11
N THR A 89 -26.51 -34.08 -14.80
CA THR A 89 -25.75 -34.24 -16.05
C THR A 89 -26.75 -34.37 -17.20
N ILE A 90 -26.55 -33.70 -18.35
CA ILE A 90 -27.21 -34.06 -19.61
C ILE A 90 -26.19 -34.09 -20.76
N ARG A 91 -26.33 -35.15 -21.57
CA ARG A 91 -25.43 -35.64 -22.63
C ARG A 91 -25.59 -34.91 -23.97
N ARG A 92 -24.55 -35.02 -24.79
CA ARG A 92 -24.47 -34.64 -26.22
C ARG A 92 -25.53 -35.34 -27.09
N ALA A 93 -25.90 -34.68 -28.19
CA ALA A 93 -26.34 -35.34 -29.41
C ALA A 93 -25.68 -34.67 -30.63
N SER A 94 -25.30 -35.51 -31.59
CA SER A 94 -24.61 -35.21 -32.83
C SER A 94 -25.52 -35.45 -34.05
N SER A 95 -25.13 -34.84 -35.18
CA SER A 95 -25.26 -35.32 -36.58
C SER A 95 -26.29 -34.68 -37.53
N LEU A 96 -25.89 -34.73 -38.81
CA LEU A 96 -26.56 -34.49 -40.11
C LEU A 96 -26.42 -33.04 -40.65
N GLY A 97 -25.81 -32.73 -41.80
CA GLY A 97 -25.38 -33.52 -42.95
C GLY A 97 -26.30 -33.31 -44.16
N SER A 98 -25.72 -32.96 -45.32
CA SER A 98 -26.31 -32.87 -46.68
C SER A 98 -26.91 -31.51 -47.06
N THR A 99 -26.85 -30.98 -48.29
CA THR A 99 -26.13 -31.32 -49.55
C THR A 99 -26.22 -30.09 -50.46
N ALA A 100 -25.21 -29.86 -51.30
CA ALA A 100 -25.25 -28.90 -52.39
C ALA A 100 -26.10 -29.41 -53.56
N THR A 101 -26.82 -28.51 -54.24
CA THR A 101 -27.33 -28.74 -55.60
C THR A 101 -27.11 -27.49 -56.45
N THR A 102 -26.57 -27.70 -57.64
CA THR A 102 -26.23 -26.74 -58.70
C THR A 102 -27.46 -26.36 -59.54
N GLY A 103 -27.50 -25.14 -60.08
CA GLY A 103 -28.49 -24.75 -61.10
C GLY A 103 -28.36 -23.31 -61.61
N THR A 104 -27.75 -23.21 -62.80
CA THR A 104 -27.52 -22.08 -63.73
C THR A 104 -28.64 -21.04 -63.94
N GLY A 105 -28.29 -19.78 -64.24
CA GLY A 105 -29.20 -18.85 -64.93
C GLY A 105 -28.80 -17.36 -65.04
N SER A 106 -28.05 -17.04 -66.09
CA SER A 106 -28.07 -15.81 -66.92
C SER A 106 -27.74 -14.40 -66.40
N ALA A 107 -26.96 -13.72 -67.24
CA ALA A 107 -26.35 -12.40 -67.16
C ALA A 107 -27.29 -11.18 -67.05
N ALA A 108 -26.82 -10.16 -66.32
CA ALA A 108 -27.05 -8.76 -66.64
C ALA A 108 -25.80 -7.94 -66.26
N ALA A 109 -25.20 -7.30 -67.26
CA ALA A 109 -24.02 -6.47 -67.13
C ALA A 109 -24.34 -5.15 -66.41
N VAL A 110 -23.56 -4.81 -65.38
CA VAL A 110 -23.48 -3.45 -64.84
C VAL A 110 -22.06 -2.96 -65.09
N VAL A 111 -21.96 -1.98 -65.98
CA VAL A 111 -20.71 -1.28 -66.32
C VAL A 111 -20.38 -0.32 -65.17
N THR A 112 -19.29 -0.58 -64.45
CA THR A 112 -18.64 0.40 -63.57
C THR A 112 -17.43 1.00 -64.30
N PRO A 113 -17.31 2.34 -64.42
CA PRO A 113 -16.13 2.94 -65.06
C PRO A 113 -14.90 2.80 -64.15
N THR A 114 -13.85 2.18 -64.67
CA THR A 114 -12.54 2.06 -64.03
C THR A 114 -11.73 3.32 -64.34
N LEU A 115 -11.48 4.17 -63.35
CA LEU A 115 -10.45 5.22 -63.43
C LEU A 115 -9.08 4.58 -63.18
N LYS A 116 -8.25 4.48 -64.22
CA LYS A 116 -6.82 4.14 -64.08
C LYS A 116 -6.12 5.31 -63.37
N THR A 117 -5.60 5.08 -62.17
CA THR A 117 -4.67 5.99 -61.50
C THR A 117 -3.23 5.48 -61.72
N SER A 118 -2.41 6.28 -62.40
CA SER A 118 -0.96 6.09 -62.41
C SER A 118 -0.37 6.62 -61.09
N PRO A 119 0.60 5.95 -60.46
CA PRO A 119 1.19 6.45 -59.21
C PRO A 119 2.13 7.62 -59.49
N LEU A 120 1.84 8.78 -58.91
CA LEU A 120 2.75 9.92 -58.85
C LEU A 120 3.64 9.77 -57.61
N THR A 121 4.93 9.51 -57.83
CA THR A 121 5.96 9.50 -56.79
C THR A 121 6.31 10.93 -56.34
N ASN A 122 6.73 11.04 -55.07
CA ASN A 122 7.04 12.27 -54.33
C ASN A 122 7.94 13.27 -55.12
N PRO A 123 7.69 14.59 -55.08
CA PRO A 123 8.53 15.57 -55.76
C PRO A 123 9.83 15.88 -54.98
N SER A 124 10.95 15.98 -55.70
CA SER A 124 12.28 16.38 -55.21
C SER A 124 12.32 17.84 -54.69
N PRO A 125 13.30 18.22 -53.85
CA PRO A 125 13.39 19.57 -53.28
C PRO A 125 13.64 20.67 -54.33
N LEU A 126 13.17 21.88 -54.02
CA LEU A 126 13.09 23.04 -54.92
C LEU A 126 14.46 23.54 -55.40
N VAL A 127 14.61 23.72 -56.72
CA VAL A 127 15.73 24.46 -57.34
C VAL A 127 15.40 25.97 -57.29
N PRO A 128 16.35 26.88 -56.95
CA PRO A 128 16.01 28.25 -56.51
C PRO A 128 15.59 29.25 -57.60
N ASP A 129 15.38 28.85 -58.86
CA ASP A 129 15.21 29.82 -59.96
C ASP A 129 14.19 29.33 -61.01
N GLN A 130 12.90 29.35 -60.66
CA GLN A 130 11.79 29.08 -61.57
C GLN A 130 10.73 30.20 -61.50
N PRO A 131 10.10 30.55 -62.64
CA PRO A 131 9.14 31.66 -62.71
C PRO A 131 7.95 31.47 -61.75
N PRO A 132 7.35 32.56 -61.25
CA PRO A 132 6.38 32.52 -60.14
C PRO A 132 5.18 31.59 -60.35
N LEU A 133 4.77 31.36 -61.61
CA LEU A 133 3.69 30.42 -61.95
C LEU A 133 4.07 28.94 -61.77
N VAL A 134 5.34 28.55 -61.96
CA VAL A 134 5.81 27.17 -61.74
C VAL A 134 5.91 26.88 -60.25
N SER A 135 6.36 27.85 -59.45
CA SER A 135 6.36 27.79 -57.99
C SER A 135 4.93 27.74 -57.42
N ALA A 136 4.00 28.51 -57.99
CA ALA A 136 2.58 28.44 -57.63
C ALA A 136 1.95 27.09 -58.01
N LEU A 137 2.28 26.53 -59.17
CA LEU A 137 1.77 25.23 -59.62
C LEU A 137 2.35 24.07 -58.80
N ALA A 138 3.63 24.15 -58.43
CA ALA A 138 4.27 23.21 -57.51
C ALA A 138 3.67 23.28 -56.11
N LEU A 139 3.37 24.49 -55.62
CA LEU A 139 2.66 24.71 -54.35
C LEU A 139 1.26 24.09 -54.38
N VAL A 140 0.48 24.36 -55.42
CA VAL A 140 -0.88 23.80 -55.59
C VAL A 140 -0.83 22.28 -55.72
N ARG A 141 0.13 21.72 -56.47
CA ARG A 141 0.28 20.26 -56.60
C ARG A 141 0.66 19.58 -55.29
N ARG A 142 1.54 20.21 -54.51
CA ARG A 142 1.92 19.77 -53.17
C ARG A 142 0.73 19.84 -52.21
N GLU A 143 -0.03 20.93 -52.25
CA GLU A 143 -1.18 21.14 -51.38
C GLU A 143 -2.33 20.18 -51.70
N ILE A 144 -2.62 19.94 -52.98
CA ILE A 144 -3.56 18.90 -53.41
C ILE A 144 -3.10 17.51 -52.96
N GLY A 145 -1.79 17.25 -53.04
CA GLY A 145 -1.17 16.02 -52.56
C GLY A 145 -1.39 15.79 -51.06
N TYR A 146 -1.12 16.80 -50.24
CA TYR A 146 -1.35 16.75 -48.79
C TYR A 146 -2.85 16.70 -48.47
N THR A 147 -3.69 17.58 -49.03
CA THR A 147 -5.12 17.62 -48.67
C THR A 147 -5.90 16.39 -49.12
N LEU A 148 -5.66 15.86 -50.32
CA LEU A 148 -6.47 14.77 -50.88
C LEU A 148 -5.86 13.38 -50.67
N PHE A 149 -4.55 13.29 -50.43
CA PHE A 149 -3.86 12.00 -50.33
C PHE A 149 -3.01 11.86 -49.05
N ASN A 150 -3.13 12.75 -48.06
CA ASN A 150 -2.51 12.51 -46.76
C ASN A 150 -3.03 11.20 -46.17
N LYS A 151 -2.08 10.37 -45.72
CA LYS A 151 -2.38 9.15 -45.00
C LYS A 151 -2.06 9.40 -43.54
N PRO A 152 -2.99 9.15 -42.62
CA PRO A 152 -2.73 9.36 -41.21
C PRO A 152 -1.54 8.50 -40.76
N PRO A 153 -0.80 8.92 -39.72
CA PRO A 153 0.25 8.12 -39.12
C PRO A 153 -0.26 6.73 -38.75
N THR A 154 0.53 5.70 -39.04
CA THR A 154 0.24 4.32 -38.62
C THR A 154 0.88 4.07 -37.27
N VAL A 155 0.15 3.44 -36.35
CA VAL A 155 0.59 3.19 -34.97
C VAL A 155 0.55 1.68 -34.71
N ARG A 156 1.61 1.13 -34.12
CA ARG A 156 1.70 -0.30 -33.76
C ARG A 156 2.25 -0.41 -32.33
N PRO A 157 1.39 -0.29 -31.31
CA PRO A 157 1.85 -0.33 -29.93
C PRO A 157 2.50 -1.68 -29.59
N GLU A 158 3.58 -1.63 -28.82
CA GLU A 158 4.31 -2.79 -28.32
C GLU A 158 4.69 -2.57 -26.84
N GLU A 159 4.41 -3.55 -26.00
CA GLU A 159 4.81 -3.57 -24.59
C GLU A 159 6.27 -4.07 -24.50
N VAL A 160 7.14 -3.31 -23.83
CA VAL A 160 8.59 -3.53 -23.84
C VAL A 160 9.08 -4.14 -22.52
N SER A 161 8.47 -3.81 -21.37
CA SER A 161 8.85 -4.41 -20.08
C SER A 161 7.78 -4.30 -18.99
N GLU A 162 7.79 -5.28 -18.07
CA GLU A 162 7.03 -5.28 -16.82
C GLU A 162 8.00 -5.15 -15.60
N SER A 163 7.65 -4.28 -14.64
CA SER A 163 8.36 -4.13 -13.36
C SER A 163 7.69 -4.96 -12.26
N ALA A 164 8.43 -5.34 -11.22
CA ALA A 164 7.89 -5.94 -9.98
C ALA A 164 6.89 -5.02 -9.24
N THR A 165 6.94 -3.71 -9.51
CA THR A 165 5.95 -2.72 -9.05
C THR A 165 4.73 -2.61 -9.96
N GLY A 166 4.72 -3.35 -11.07
CA GLY A 166 3.65 -3.35 -12.05
C GLY A 166 3.60 -2.18 -13.03
N VAL A 167 4.60 -1.30 -12.99
CA VAL A 167 4.77 -0.26 -14.01
C VAL A 167 5.13 -0.91 -15.35
N ILE A 168 4.39 -0.54 -16.40
CA ILE A 168 4.58 -1.06 -17.75
C ILE A 168 5.16 0.05 -18.62
N ILE A 169 6.22 -0.29 -19.35
CA ILE A 169 6.83 0.59 -20.34
C ILE A 169 6.55 0.00 -21.71
N GLY A 170 6.07 0.82 -22.64
CA GLY A 170 5.85 0.42 -24.02
C GLY A 170 6.15 1.55 -25.00
N ASP A 171 5.99 1.24 -26.28
CA ASP A 171 6.26 2.16 -27.38
C ASP A 171 5.18 2.08 -28.46
N LEU A 172 4.68 3.22 -28.92
CA LEU A 172 3.61 3.31 -29.92
C LEU A 172 4.07 2.93 -31.34
N HIS A 173 5.37 2.91 -31.62
CA HIS A 173 6.00 2.67 -32.92
C HIS A 173 5.26 3.37 -34.07
N VAL A 174 5.26 4.71 -34.05
CA VAL A 174 4.59 5.51 -35.08
C VAL A 174 5.40 5.55 -36.37
N THR A 175 4.75 5.22 -37.49
CA THR A 175 5.28 5.43 -38.84
C THR A 175 4.44 6.45 -39.58
N ASP A 176 5.05 7.55 -39.99
CA ASP A 176 4.44 8.55 -40.85
C ASP A 176 5.02 8.48 -42.27
N ALA A 177 4.15 8.49 -43.29
CA ALA A 177 4.57 8.36 -44.69
C ALA A 177 5.26 9.62 -45.24
N THR A 178 5.12 10.76 -44.56
CA THR A 178 5.62 12.07 -44.99
C THR A 178 6.87 12.53 -44.23
N GLY A 179 7.23 11.84 -43.14
CA GLY A 179 8.34 12.19 -42.25
C GLY A 179 8.08 13.46 -41.44
N ALA A 180 6.82 13.88 -41.29
CA ALA A 180 6.45 15.04 -40.50
C ALA A 180 6.57 14.75 -38.98
N PRO A 181 6.88 15.78 -38.16
CA PRO A 181 6.87 15.62 -36.72
C PRO A 181 5.44 15.32 -36.25
N VAL A 182 5.27 14.25 -35.48
CA VAL A 182 3.97 13.83 -34.93
C VAL A 182 3.77 14.33 -33.51
N THR A 183 2.53 14.53 -33.13
CA THR A 183 2.11 14.89 -31.78
C THR A 183 1.18 13.83 -31.19
N TYR A 184 1.34 13.56 -29.90
CA TYR A 184 0.59 12.55 -29.16
C TYR A 184 -0.39 13.21 -28.20
N THR A 185 -1.64 12.76 -28.19
CA THR A 185 -2.65 13.22 -27.22
C THR A 185 -3.45 12.04 -26.71
N VAL A 186 -3.44 11.80 -25.41
CA VAL A 186 -4.30 10.78 -24.78
C VAL A 186 -5.75 11.27 -24.83
N THR A 187 -6.59 10.60 -25.62
CA THR A 187 -8.01 10.96 -25.82
C THR A 187 -8.94 10.20 -24.88
N GLN A 188 -8.53 9.02 -24.44
CA GLN A 188 -9.21 8.24 -23.41
C GLN A 188 -8.16 7.75 -22.42
N ARG A 189 -8.38 8.08 -21.14
CA ARG A 189 -7.51 7.62 -20.04
C ARG A 189 -7.83 6.17 -19.69
N PRO A 190 -6.82 5.42 -19.18
CA PRO A 190 -7.05 4.10 -18.60
C PRO A 190 -7.99 4.17 -17.40
N THR A 191 -8.69 3.07 -17.12
CA THR A 191 -9.60 2.99 -15.97
C THR A 191 -8.92 2.50 -14.70
N GLU A 192 -7.88 1.68 -14.85
CA GLU A 192 -7.18 1.01 -13.75
C GLU A 192 -5.78 1.58 -13.48
N GLY A 193 -5.46 2.72 -14.07
CA GLY A 193 -4.16 3.35 -13.88
C GLY A 193 -4.06 4.75 -14.47
N THR A 194 -2.83 5.21 -14.59
CA THR A 194 -2.46 6.46 -15.25
C THR A 194 -1.44 6.19 -16.34
N VAL A 195 -1.45 6.99 -17.40
CA VAL A 195 -0.49 6.86 -18.49
C VAL A 195 0.14 8.20 -18.81
N VAL A 196 1.46 8.18 -19.01
CA VAL A 196 2.24 9.29 -19.55
C VAL A 196 2.79 8.83 -20.90
N VAL A 197 2.47 9.57 -21.97
CA VAL A 197 3.04 9.36 -23.30
C VAL A 197 4.07 10.45 -23.54
N ASN A 198 5.32 10.05 -23.79
CA ASN A 198 6.43 10.95 -24.03
C ASN A 198 6.42 11.47 -25.48
N PRO A 199 7.06 12.61 -25.78
CA PRO A 199 7.15 13.14 -27.13
C PRO A 199 7.85 12.23 -28.15
N ASP A 200 8.63 11.25 -27.69
CA ASP A 200 9.32 10.26 -28.52
C ASP A 200 8.43 9.07 -28.92
N GLY A 201 7.21 8.97 -28.37
CA GLY A 201 6.28 7.86 -28.63
C GLY A 201 6.39 6.70 -27.63
N SER A 202 7.34 6.75 -26.69
CA SER A 202 7.35 5.86 -25.54
C SER A 202 6.22 6.22 -24.56
N TYR A 203 5.71 5.24 -23.82
CA TYR A 203 4.74 5.48 -22.77
C TYR A 203 5.07 4.73 -21.49
N THR A 204 4.65 5.29 -20.38
CA THR A 204 4.73 4.68 -19.05
C THR A 204 3.31 4.60 -18.49
N TYR A 205 2.86 3.37 -18.26
CA TYR A 205 1.62 3.07 -17.56
C TYR A 205 1.94 2.75 -16.10
N THR A 206 1.28 3.46 -15.20
CA THR A 206 1.38 3.25 -13.75
C THR A 206 0.00 2.77 -13.26
N PRO A 207 -0.14 1.51 -12.85
CA PRO A 207 -1.38 0.98 -12.29
C PRO A 207 -1.81 1.74 -11.03
N ASN A 208 -3.11 1.79 -10.77
CA ASN A 208 -3.63 2.24 -9.49
C ASN A 208 -3.27 1.22 -8.39
N PRO A 209 -2.94 1.65 -7.16
CA PRO A 209 -2.69 0.74 -6.04
C PRO A 209 -3.84 -0.26 -5.77
N ASP A 210 -5.07 0.12 -6.14
CA ASP A 210 -6.30 -0.63 -5.90
C ASP A 210 -6.86 -1.32 -7.16
N ALA A 211 -6.20 -1.21 -8.32
CA ALA A 211 -6.65 -1.84 -9.59
C ALA A 211 -6.93 -3.35 -9.45
N ASN A 212 -6.23 -3.98 -8.51
CA ASN A 212 -6.30 -5.41 -8.24
C ASN A 212 -7.55 -5.80 -7.44
N ALA A 213 -8.13 -4.90 -6.64
CA ALA A 213 -9.39 -5.16 -5.92
C ALA A 213 -10.61 -5.28 -6.86
N ALA A 214 -10.50 -4.76 -8.10
CA ALA A 214 -11.54 -4.83 -9.12
C ALA A 214 -11.45 -6.09 -10.01
N GLY A 215 -10.38 -6.90 -9.90
CA GLY A 215 -10.21 -8.13 -10.67
C GLY A 215 -10.01 -7.92 -12.17
N ALA A 216 -9.54 -6.73 -12.59
CA ALA A 216 -9.26 -6.46 -13.99
C ALA A 216 -7.97 -7.19 -14.43
N ALA A 217 -8.07 -8.05 -15.43
CA ALA A 217 -6.91 -8.75 -16.00
C ALA A 217 -6.17 -7.89 -17.07
N SER A 218 -6.79 -6.79 -17.51
CA SER A 218 -6.32 -5.93 -18.59
C SER A 218 -6.91 -4.53 -18.46
N ASP A 219 -6.23 -3.53 -19.02
CA ASP A 219 -6.71 -2.14 -19.14
C ASP A 219 -6.47 -1.64 -20.59
N GLN A 220 -6.91 -0.44 -20.93
CA GLN A 220 -6.62 0.18 -22.22
C GLN A 220 -6.68 1.70 -22.16
N PHE A 221 -5.94 2.36 -23.04
CA PHE A 221 -6.06 3.80 -23.25
C PHE A 221 -6.08 4.13 -24.74
N SER A 222 -6.60 5.29 -25.11
CA SER A 222 -6.61 5.72 -26.52
C SER A 222 -5.67 6.90 -26.72
N VAL A 223 -4.84 6.83 -27.75
CA VAL A 223 -3.94 7.91 -28.16
C VAL A 223 -4.32 8.38 -29.55
N ARG A 224 -4.50 9.70 -29.69
CA ARG A 224 -4.54 10.36 -30.98
C ARG A 224 -3.12 10.75 -31.39
N VAL A 225 -2.71 10.32 -32.57
CA VAL A 225 -1.45 10.69 -33.22
C VAL A 225 -1.77 11.62 -34.38
N ASN A 226 -1.18 12.81 -34.40
CA ASN A 226 -1.47 13.86 -35.38
C ASN A 226 -0.19 14.38 -36.02
N ASP A 227 -0.12 14.37 -37.36
CA ASP A 227 1.02 14.82 -38.16
C ASP A 227 0.98 16.33 -38.51
N GLY A 228 -0.14 17.01 -38.22
CA GLY A 228 -0.33 18.42 -38.51
C GLY A 228 -0.23 18.79 -39.99
N ALA A 229 -0.33 17.82 -40.91
CA ALA A 229 -0.07 18.03 -42.33
C ALA A 229 -1.01 19.05 -42.98
N ALA A 230 -2.22 19.22 -42.45
CA ALA A 230 -3.22 20.16 -42.94
C ALA A 230 -3.02 21.65 -42.55
N GLU A 231 -2.08 21.99 -41.65
CA GLU A 231 -1.98 23.33 -41.03
C GLU A 231 -0.69 24.12 -41.37
N ARG A 232 0.07 23.72 -42.40
CA ARG A 232 1.48 24.14 -42.53
C ARG A 232 1.74 25.51 -43.19
N LEU A 233 0.75 26.26 -43.69
CA LEU A 233 0.98 27.56 -44.34
C LEU A 233 0.44 28.77 -43.53
N PRO A 234 1.32 29.68 -43.06
CA PRO A 234 0.89 30.91 -42.40
C PRO A 234 0.35 31.95 -43.40
N GLY A 235 -0.59 32.79 -42.95
CA GLY A 235 -1.13 33.92 -43.72
C GLY A 235 -2.24 33.56 -44.71
N VAL A 236 -2.41 34.37 -45.76
CA VAL A 236 -3.53 34.26 -46.74
C VAL A 236 -3.55 32.91 -47.48
N ALA A 237 -2.39 32.24 -47.60
CA ALA A 237 -2.29 30.89 -48.15
C ALA A 237 -2.98 29.83 -47.28
N GLY A 238 -2.91 29.98 -45.95
CA GLY A 238 -3.61 29.11 -44.99
C GLY A 238 -5.14 29.22 -45.05
N LEU A 239 -5.68 30.38 -45.47
CA LEU A 239 -7.12 30.58 -45.65
C LEU A 239 -7.67 29.83 -46.87
N ILE A 240 -6.88 29.77 -47.95
CA ILE A 240 -7.22 29.00 -49.16
C ILE A 240 -7.12 27.50 -48.86
N GLN A 241 -6.08 27.10 -48.12
CA GLN A 241 -5.86 25.74 -47.65
C GLN A 241 -7.00 25.27 -46.71
N SER A 242 -7.43 26.08 -45.74
CA SER A 242 -8.51 25.70 -44.82
C SER A 242 -9.86 25.56 -45.50
N ALA A 243 -10.16 26.41 -46.49
CA ALA A 243 -11.35 26.30 -47.31
C ALA A 243 -11.35 25.02 -48.16
N PHE A 244 -10.20 24.68 -48.75
CA PHE A 244 -10.03 23.44 -49.53
C PHE A 244 -10.16 22.20 -48.65
N HIS A 245 -9.53 22.17 -47.47
CA HIS A 245 -9.69 21.10 -46.48
C HIS A 245 -11.14 20.96 -46.00
N SER A 246 -11.86 22.06 -45.81
CA SER A 246 -13.26 22.04 -45.37
C SER A 246 -14.17 21.41 -46.43
N VAL A 247 -13.99 21.77 -47.71
CA VAL A 247 -14.75 21.18 -48.82
C VAL A 247 -14.37 19.71 -49.04
N ALA A 248 -13.08 19.38 -49.00
CA ALA A 248 -12.60 18.01 -49.15
C ALA A 248 -13.09 17.08 -48.03
N ARG A 249 -13.14 17.56 -46.77
CA ARG A 249 -13.75 16.84 -45.64
C ARG A 249 -15.26 16.67 -45.81
N TRP A 250 -15.95 17.71 -46.28
CA TRP A 250 -17.41 17.69 -46.50
C TRP A 250 -17.84 16.66 -47.57
N ILE A 251 -17.02 16.43 -48.59
CA ILE A 251 -17.28 15.43 -49.65
C ILE A 251 -16.55 14.09 -49.45
N GLY A 252 -15.91 13.88 -48.29
CA GLY A 252 -15.25 12.62 -47.92
C GLY A 252 -13.97 12.28 -48.71
N LEU A 253 -13.33 13.28 -49.33
CA LEU A 253 -12.12 13.13 -50.14
C LEU A 253 -10.84 13.62 -49.44
N ALA A 254 -10.96 14.23 -48.26
CA ALA A 254 -9.79 14.64 -47.49
C ALA A 254 -9.07 13.44 -46.88
N GLY A 255 -7.73 13.44 -46.95
CA GLY A 255 -6.90 12.57 -46.13
C GLY A 255 -7.16 12.80 -44.64
N ALA A 256 -7.03 11.75 -43.83
CA ALA A 256 -7.14 11.89 -42.37
C ALA A 256 -5.79 12.35 -41.81
N ASP A 257 -5.78 13.43 -41.02
CA ASP A 257 -4.55 14.00 -40.43
C ASP A 257 -4.16 13.34 -39.10
N SER A 258 -5.05 12.50 -38.58
CA SER A 258 -4.81 11.83 -37.32
C SER A 258 -5.40 10.43 -37.31
N SER A 259 -4.68 9.52 -36.67
CA SER A 259 -5.17 8.22 -36.27
C SER A 259 -5.46 8.23 -34.77
N ILE A 260 -6.48 7.47 -34.36
CA ILE A 260 -6.69 7.12 -32.95
C ILE A 260 -6.41 5.63 -32.85
N VAL A 261 -5.48 5.26 -31.96
CA VAL A 261 -5.18 3.87 -31.65
C VAL A 261 -5.64 3.56 -30.23
N VAL A 262 -6.25 2.40 -30.06
CA VAL A 262 -6.48 1.80 -28.74
C VAL A 262 -5.22 1.01 -28.40
N VAL A 263 -4.58 1.37 -27.29
CA VAL A 263 -3.40 0.67 -26.77
C VAL A 263 -3.89 -0.28 -25.68
N PRO A 264 -3.86 -1.61 -25.92
CA PRO A 264 -4.17 -2.57 -24.89
C PRO A 264 -3.04 -2.63 -23.86
N ILE A 265 -3.41 -2.81 -22.60
CA ILE A 265 -2.52 -3.22 -21.52
C ILE A 265 -2.85 -4.69 -21.23
N SER A 266 -1.98 -5.60 -21.68
CA SER A 266 -2.30 -7.03 -21.81
C SER A 266 -2.27 -7.76 -20.48
N GLN A 267 -1.47 -7.29 -19.52
CA GLN A 267 -1.34 -7.85 -18.18
C GLN A 267 -1.22 -6.72 -17.17
N LEU A 268 -2.26 -6.50 -16.36
CA LEU A 268 -2.06 -5.74 -15.12
C LEU A 268 -1.25 -6.59 -14.16
N PRO A 269 -0.33 -5.99 -13.36
CA PRO A 269 0.38 -6.72 -12.31
C PRO A 269 -0.64 -7.40 -11.39
N VAL A 270 -0.69 -8.72 -11.46
CA VAL A 270 -1.41 -9.50 -10.45
C VAL A 270 -0.59 -9.35 -9.17
N THR A 271 -0.98 -8.44 -8.27
CA THR A 271 -0.55 -8.62 -6.88
C THR A 271 -1.14 -9.94 -6.46
N VAL A 272 -0.29 -10.95 -6.32
CA VAL A 272 -0.72 -12.22 -5.76
C VAL A 272 -1.20 -11.88 -4.36
N ASP A 273 -2.46 -12.18 -4.05
CA ASP A 273 -2.96 -11.96 -2.70
C ASP A 273 -1.99 -12.63 -1.73
N PRO A 274 -1.54 -11.91 -0.69
CA PRO A 274 -0.56 -12.45 0.23
C PRO A 274 -1.18 -13.68 0.91
N THR A 275 -0.50 -14.81 0.77
CA THR A 275 -0.98 -16.11 1.27
C THR A 275 0.10 -16.83 2.04
N VAL A 276 -0.32 -17.70 2.95
CA VAL A 276 0.59 -18.62 3.64
C VAL A 276 1.12 -19.62 2.61
N THR A 277 2.40 -19.51 2.28
CA THR A 277 3.10 -20.38 1.32
C THR A 277 3.72 -21.60 1.99
N LYS A 278 4.00 -21.51 3.29
CA LYS A 278 4.63 -22.59 4.04
C LYS A 278 4.29 -22.54 5.53
N ILE A 279 4.25 -23.72 6.14
CA ILE A 279 4.13 -23.91 7.59
C ILE A 279 5.36 -24.67 8.06
N ILE A 280 6.10 -24.11 9.00
CA ILE A 280 7.32 -24.70 9.56
C ILE A 280 7.02 -25.17 10.97
N ALA A 281 7.15 -26.47 11.23
CA ALA A 281 7.04 -27.01 12.58
C ALA A 281 8.27 -26.62 13.42
N VAL A 282 8.05 -26.18 14.65
CA VAL A 282 9.09 -25.74 15.59
C VAL A 282 8.90 -26.40 16.96
N GLY A 283 9.59 -25.90 17.99
CA GLY A 283 9.39 -26.34 19.36
C GLY A 283 7.99 -25.96 19.90
N LYS A 284 7.69 -26.37 21.13
CA LYS A 284 6.36 -26.13 21.71
C LYS A 284 6.20 -24.70 22.23
N GLY A 285 5.06 -24.09 21.93
CA GLY A 285 4.72 -22.73 22.34
C GLY A 285 5.62 -21.66 21.71
N PRO A 286 5.78 -21.58 20.37
CA PRO A 286 6.55 -20.51 19.75
C PRO A 286 5.91 -19.16 20.04
N ASN A 287 6.66 -18.27 20.70
CA ASN A 287 6.22 -16.91 21.02
C ASN A 287 7.04 -15.91 20.22
N GLY A 288 8.16 -15.43 20.78
CA GLY A 288 8.97 -14.44 20.10
C GLY A 288 9.86 -15.00 19.00
N GLU A 289 10.15 -14.19 18.00
CA GLU A 289 11.02 -14.53 16.89
C GLU A 289 11.86 -13.36 16.39
N ALA A 290 13.01 -13.67 15.80
CA ALA A 290 13.87 -12.63 15.23
C ALA A 290 14.66 -13.16 14.04
N LEU A 291 14.70 -12.37 12.97
CA LEU A 291 15.51 -12.65 11.80
C LEU A 291 16.94 -12.16 11.98
N SER A 292 17.88 -12.91 11.43
CA SER A 292 19.23 -12.42 11.18
C SER A 292 19.18 -11.19 10.27
N PRO A 293 20.10 -10.22 10.40
CA PRO A 293 20.10 -8.99 9.60
C PRO A 293 20.08 -9.19 8.07
N ASN A 294 20.62 -10.32 7.59
CA ASN A 294 20.61 -10.69 6.16
C ASN A 294 19.40 -11.54 5.75
N GLY A 295 18.43 -11.76 6.64
CA GLY A 295 17.22 -12.55 6.39
C GLY A 295 17.42 -14.05 6.22
N SER A 296 18.65 -14.58 6.32
CA SER A 296 18.95 -15.99 6.01
C SER A 296 18.56 -16.99 7.11
N THR A 297 18.43 -16.51 8.35
CA THR A 297 18.15 -17.34 9.52
C THR A 297 17.07 -16.71 10.40
N LEU A 298 16.07 -17.48 10.78
CA LEU A 298 15.04 -17.10 11.75
C LEU A 298 15.27 -17.85 13.06
N TYR A 299 15.25 -17.14 14.18
CA TYR A 299 15.36 -17.69 15.52
C TYR A 299 14.01 -17.59 16.21
N VAL A 300 13.48 -18.70 16.72
CA VAL A 300 12.14 -18.76 17.32
C VAL A 300 12.24 -19.28 18.75
N ALA A 301 11.84 -18.46 19.72
CA ALA A 301 11.72 -18.86 21.12
C ALA A 301 10.47 -19.73 21.34
N ASN A 302 10.67 -20.92 21.86
CA ASN A 302 9.63 -21.92 22.09
C ASN A 302 9.39 -22.04 23.60
N ALA A 303 8.48 -21.21 24.11
CA ALA A 303 8.19 -20.98 25.50
C ALA A 303 7.98 -22.29 26.30
N THR A 304 7.09 -23.17 25.83
CA THR A 304 6.75 -24.40 26.55
C THR A 304 7.86 -25.45 26.52
N SER A 305 8.71 -25.43 25.49
CA SER A 305 9.82 -26.39 25.38
C SER A 305 11.15 -25.89 25.94
N ASN A 306 11.25 -24.62 26.34
CA ASN A 306 12.48 -23.98 26.83
C ASN A 306 13.64 -24.03 25.82
N THR A 307 13.32 -23.86 24.54
CA THR A 307 14.30 -23.93 23.44
C THR A 307 14.16 -22.78 22.46
N VAL A 308 15.23 -22.51 21.70
CA VAL A 308 15.19 -21.72 20.47
C VAL A 308 15.36 -22.64 19.27
N SER A 309 14.47 -22.53 18.30
CA SER A 309 14.58 -23.19 16.99
C SER A 309 15.31 -22.25 16.04
N VAL A 310 16.31 -22.77 15.32
CA VAL A 310 17.11 -22.05 14.32
C VAL A 310 16.71 -22.52 12.94
N ILE A 311 16.09 -21.65 12.17
CA ILE A 311 15.46 -21.98 10.88
C ILE A 311 16.26 -21.35 9.75
N ASN A 312 16.61 -22.14 8.74
CA ASN A 312 17.12 -21.62 7.48
C ASN A 312 15.93 -21.14 6.64
N THR A 313 15.86 -19.85 6.33
CA THR A 313 14.69 -19.23 5.68
C THR A 313 14.53 -19.67 4.22
N ALA A 314 15.64 -19.84 3.49
CA ALA A 314 15.62 -20.29 2.10
C ALA A 314 15.01 -21.70 1.94
N THR A 315 15.32 -22.61 2.87
CA THR A 315 14.80 -23.98 2.85
C THR A 315 13.55 -24.16 3.71
N GLY A 316 13.23 -23.19 4.58
CA GLY A 316 12.20 -23.27 5.62
C GLY A 316 12.31 -24.52 6.49
N THR A 317 13.52 -24.85 6.94
CA THR A 317 13.79 -26.03 7.79
C THR A 317 14.47 -25.64 9.09
N VAL A 318 14.13 -26.33 10.18
CA VAL A 318 14.83 -26.20 11.46
C VAL A 318 16.18 -26.93 11.36
N THR A 319 17.26 -26.16 11.45
CA THR A 319 18.65 -26.65 11.36
C THR A 319 19.25 -26.97 12.72
N LYS A 320 18.75 -26.33 13.78
CA LYS A 320 19.24 -26.52 15.15
C LYS A 320 18.16 -26.18 16.17
N THR A 321 18.21 -26.85 17.32
CA THR A 321 17.42 -26.51 18.51
C THR A 321 18.38 -26.28 19.67
N ILE A 322 18.25 -25.13 20.35
CA ILE A 322 19.17 -24.67 21.39
C ILE A 322 18.41 -24.58 22.71
N ASN A 323 18.86 -25.26 23.75
CA ASN A 323 18.27 -25.11 25.08
C ASN A 323 18.62 -23.74 25.68
N VAL A 324 17.64 -23.08 26.27
CA VAL A 324 17.77 -21.78 26.93
C VAL A 324 17.15 -21.83 28.33
N GLY A 325 16.87 -20.68 28.94
CA GLY A 325 16.14 -20.62 30.20
C GLY A 325 14.68 -21.05 30.06
N GLN A 326 13.97 -21.05 31.19
CA GLN A 326 12.55 -21.42 31.25
C GLN A 326 11.65 -20.33 30.65
N GLU A 327 10.67 -20.75 29.86
CA GLU A 327 9.65 -19.92 29.22
C GLU A 327 10.26 -18.75 28.42
N PRO A 328 11.05 -19.01 27.36
CA PRO A 328 11.57 -17.95 26.51
C PRO A 328 10.43 -17.25 25.75
N LEU A 329 10.32 -15.93 25.89
CA LEU A 329 9.22 -15.13 25.34
C LEU A 329 9.60 -14.24 24.16
N ALA A 330 10.79 -13.63 24.19
CA ALA A 330 11.23 -12.71 23.16
C ALA A 330 12.67 -12.97 22.72
N THR A 331 12.98 -12.64 21.47
CA THR A 331 14.30 -12.83 20.87
C THR A 331 14.78 -11.59 20.14
N ALA A 332 16.09 -11.32 20.16
CA ALA A 332 16.70 -10.27 19.34
C ALA A 332 18.03 -10.76 18.77
N VAL A 333 18.31 -10.43 17.50
CA VAL A 333 19.59 -10.73 16.85
C VAL A 333 20.45 -9.47 16.78
N SER A 334 21.75 -9.58 17.04
CA SER A 334 22.68 -8.46 16.89
C SER A 334 22.77 -7.97 15.44
N PRO A 335 23.04 -6.68 15.19
CA PRO A 335 23.13 -6.12 13.83
C PRO A 335 24.21 -6.77 12.94
N ASN A 336 25.22 -7.41 13.54
CA ASN A 336 26.24 -8.18 12.83
C ASN A 336 25.88 -9.68 12.68
N GLY A 337 24.73 -10.12 13.18
CA GLY A 337 24.26 -11.50 13.13
C GLY A 337 25.00 -12.50 14.04
N ALA A 338 25.95 -12.04 14.86
CA ALA A 338 26.84 -12.90 15.64
C ALA A 338 26.24 -13.42 16.96
N THR A 339 25.23 -12.72 17.49
CA THR A 339 24.67 -12.98 18.82
C THR A 339 23.15 -12.94 18.79
N VAL A 340 22.51 -13.88 19.48
CA VAL A 340 21.06 -13.87 19.75
C VAL A 340 20.84 -13.72 21.25
N TYR A 341 19.95 -12.82 21.64
CA TYR A 341 19.51 -12.61 23.01
C TYR A 341 18.10 -13.16 23.17
N VAL A 342 17.84 -13.86 24.28
CA VAL A 342 16.55 -14.51 24.54
C VAL A 342 16.10 -14.18 25.95
N ALA A 343 14.97 -13.50 26.11
CA ALA A 343 14.37 -13.25 27.41
C ALA A 343 13.66 -14.51 27.91
N ASN A 344 14.06 -15.03 29.06
CA ASN A 344 13.52 -16.23 29.69
C ASN A 344 12.66 -15.83 30.88
N ASP A 345 11.36 -15.78 30.65
CA ASP A 345 10.37 -15.19 31.56
C ASP A 345 10.37 -15.85 32.94
N ASN A 346 10.20 -17.17 33.01
CA ASN A 346 10.18 -17.90 34.28
C ASN A 346 11.54 -18.02 34.96
N SER A 347 12.64 -17.80 34.23
CA SER A 347 13.98 -17.84 34.81
C SER A 347 14.48 -16.48 35.28
N ASN A 348 13.77 -15.38 35.00
CA ASN A 348 14.24 -14.02 35.28
C ASN A 348 15.64 -13.74 34.70
N THR A 349 15.91 -14.26 33.50
CA THR A 349 17.24 -14.17 32.85
C THR A 349 17.14 -13.87 31.36
N VAL A 350 18.25 -13.42 30.78
CA VAL A 350 18.48 -13.40 29.33
C VAL A 350 19.58 -14.40 28.98
N SER A 351 19.31 -15.29 28.02
CA SER A 351 20.33 -16.15 27.42
C SER A 351 21.02 -15.43 26.26
N VAL A 352 22.35 -15.53 26.20
CA VAL A 352 23.19 -14.99 25.12
C VAL A 352 23.71 -16.18 24.31
N ILE A 353 23.34 -16.26 23.04
CA ILE A 353 23.69 -17.36 22.14
C ILE A 353 24.69 -16.85 21.10
N ASN A 354 25.80 -17.57 20.93
CA ASN A 354 26.69 -17.36 19.79
C ASN A 354 26.11 -18.08 18.56
N THR A 355 25.90 -17.36 17.46
CA THR A 355 25.23 -17.91 16.26
C THR A 355 26.13 -18.85 15.46
N ALA A 356 27.44 -18.63 15.47
CA ALA A 356 28.40 -19.48 14.78
C ALA A 356 28.51 -20.88 15.41
N THR A 357 28.50 -20.96 16.74
CA THR A 357 28.54 -22.24 17.46
C THR A 357 27.15 -22.77 17.77
N GLY A 358 26.12 -21.92 17.78
CA GLY A 358 24.76 -22.23 18.20
C GLY A 358 24.70 -22.70 19.65
N THR A 359 25.41 -22.03 20.56
CA THR A 359 25.47 -22.38 21.99
C THR A 359 25.26 -21.15 22.86
N VAL A 360 24.63 -21.33 24.02
CA VAL A 360 24.53 -20.29 25.04
C VAL A 360 25.91 -20.04 25.65
N THR A 361 26.42 -18.81 25.52
CA THR A 361 27.73 -18.39 26.06
C THR A 361 27.62 -17.66 27.39
N LYS A 362 26.46 -17.06 27.68
CA LYS A 362 26.19 -16.36 28.94
C LYS A 362 24.70 -16.40 29.29
N THR A 363 24.42 -16.38 30.58
CA THR A 363 23.09 -16.13 31.14
C THR A 363 23.19 -14.90 32.03
N ILE A 364 22.35 -13.90 31.78
CA ILE A 364 22.33 -12.61 32.48
C ILE A 364 21.09 -12.56 33.35
N THR A 365 21.24 -12.34 34.65
CA THR A 365 20.08 -12.12 35.54
C THR A 365 19.52 -10.71 35.33
N VAL A 366 18.20 -10.60 35.21
CA VAL A 366 17.47 -9.34 35.03
C VAL A 366 16.35 -9.23 36.07
N GLY A 367 15.36 -8.35 35.85
CA GLY A 367 14.17 -8.27 36.71
C GLY A 367 13.22 -9.45 36.55
N ASN A 368 12.08 -9.39 37.22
CA ASN A 368 11.12 -10.49 37.24
C ASN A 368 10.29 -10.51 35.95
N LYS A 369 10.10 -11.71 35.40
CA LYS A 369 9.24 -11.97 34.22
C LYS A 369 9.65 -11.14 32.99
N PRO A 370 10.89 -11.29 32.47
CA PRO A 370 11.30 -10.60 31.27
C PRO A 370 10.49 -11.08 30.06
N SER A 371 9.74 -10.17 29.43
CA SER A 371 8.75 -10.47 28.39
C SER A 371 9.17 -10.04 26.99
N GLU A 372 9.90 -8.92 26.88
CA GLU A 372 10.21 -8.27 25.61
C GLU A 372 11.64 -7.75 25.59
N VAL A 373 12.26 -7.72 24.40
CA VAL A 373 13.63 -7.23 24.21
C VAL A 373 13.74 -6.24 23.07
N ALA A 374 14.48 -5.16 23.27
CA ALA A 374 14.82 -4.20 22.23
C ALA A 374 16.33 -3.97 22.20
N LEU A 375 16.96 -4.26 21.07
CA LEU A 375 18.40 -4.06 20.88
C LEU A 375 18.66 -2.76 20.13
N SER A 376 19.57 -1.93 20.64
CA SER A 376 20.00 -0.70 19.97
C SER A 376 20.51 -0.96 18.55
N PRO A 377 20.26 -0.07 17.57
CA PRO A 377 20.67 -0.27 16.18
C PRO A 377 22.18 -0.53 15.97
N ASN A 378 23.04 -0.01 16.85
CA ASN A 378 24.49 -0.26 16.85
C ASN A 378 24.90 -1.54 17.59
N GLY A 379 23.94 -2.26 18.18
CA GLY A 379 24.12 -3.49 18.95
C GLY A 379 24.76 -3.34 20.33
N SER A 380 25.03 -2.13 20.83
CA SER A 380 25.78 -1.93 22.08
C SER A 380 24.96 -2.10 23.37
N THR A 381 23.63 -1.92 23.27
CA THR A 381 22.74 -1.86 24.43
C THR A 381 21.48 -2.67 24.18
N LEU A 382 21.20 -3.63 25.06
CA LEU A 382 19.96 -4.40 25.07
C LEU A 382 19.05 -3.89 26.19
N TYR A 383 17.81 -3.57 25.86
CA TYR A 383 16.75 -3.22 26.80
C TYR A 383 15.83 -4.43 26.99
N VAL A 384 15.48 -4.73 28.24
CA VAL A 384 14.65 -5.90 28.60
C VAL A 384 13.51 -5.46 29.50
N GLY A 385 12.27 -5.63 29.06
CA GLY A 385 11.07 -5.29 29.83
C GLY A 385 10.79 -6.36 30.88
N ASN A 386 10.70 -5.99 32.15
CA ASN A 386 10.47 -6.89 33.28
C ASN A 386 9.02 -6.73 33.78
N THR A 387 8.11 -7.55 33.25
CA THR A 387 6.65 -7.40 33.39
C THR A 387 6.19 -7.25 34.83
N TYR A 388 6.63 -8.15 35.72
CA TYR A 388 6.21 -8.14 37.12
C TYR A 388 6.98 -7.17 38.00
N SER A 389 8.09 -6.63 37.50
CA SER A 389 8.84 -5.61 38.23
C SER A 389 8.39 -4.19 37.89
N GLY A 390 7.72 -3.95 36.75
CA GLY A 390 7.44 -2.58 36.28
C GLY A 390 8.72 -1.82 35.93
N THR A 391 9.73 -2.53 35.41
CA THR A 391 11.05 -1.96 35.09
C THR A 391 11.58 -2.41 33.75
N VAL A 392 12.57 -1.69 33.23
CA VAL A 392 13.40 -2.10 32.09
C VAL A 392 14.84 -2.26 32.55
N SER A 393 15.45 -3.42 32.31
CA SER A 393 16.88 -3.64 32.51
C SER A 393 17.65 -3.17 31.28
N VAL A 394 18.72 -2.40 31.50
CA VAL A 394 19.65 -1.92 30.47
C VAL A 394 20.92 -2.77 30.55
N ILE A 395 21.26 -3.46 29.47
CA ILE A 395 22.40 -4.39 29.42
C ILE A 395 23.43 -3.87 28.41
N ASN A 396 24.69 -3.80 28.84
CA ASN A 396 25.81 -3.61 27.91
C ASN A 396 26.15 -4.95 27.26
N THR A 397 26.09 -5.03 25.93
CA THR A 397 26.26 -6.27 25.17
C THR A 397 27.71 -6.72 25.02
N ALA A 398 28.67 -5.80 25.15
CA ALA A 398 30.09 -6.13 25.12
C ALA A 398 30.51 -6.86 26.40
N THR A 399 29.98 -6.43 27.55
CA THR A 399 30.29 -7.03 28.87
C THR A 399 29.26 -8.06 29.31
N ASN A 400 28.08 -8.09 28.69
CA ASN A 400 26.92 -8.89 29.09
C ASN A 400 26.52 -8.66 30.56
N THR A 401 26.45 -7.39 30.95
CA THR A 401 26.10 -6.97 32.32
C THR A 401 24.99 -5.93 32.32
N VAL A 402 24.07 -6.03 33.28
CA VAL A 402 23.08 -4.98 33.56
C VAL A 402 23.80 -3.74 34.08
N THR A 403 23.66 -2.61 33.40
CA THR A 403 24.27 -1.32 33.77
C THR A 403 23.30 -0.39 34.47
N LYS A 404 21.98 -0.55 34.22
CA LYS A 404 20.93 0.25 34.86
C LYS A 404 19.61 -0.50 34.88
N THR A 405 18.75 -0.14 35.81
CA THR A 405 17.33 -0.53 35.84
C THR A 405 16.50 0.75 35.83
N ILE A 406 15.57 0.86 34.88
CA ILE A 406 14.71 2.02 34.69
C ILE A 406 13.31 1.65 35.18
N THR A 407 12.72 2.43 36.07
CA THR A 407 11.31 2.28 36.44
C THR A 407 10.41 2.83 35.33
N VAL A 408 9.42 2.06 34.92
CA VAL A 408 8.42 2.43 33.91
C VAL A 408 7.01 2.27 34.52
N GLY A 409 5.98 2.01 33.70
CA GLY A 409 4.64 1.73 34.18
C GLY A 409 4.44 0.27 34.61
N ALA A 410 3.22 -0.04 35.02
CA ALA A 410 2.83 -1.39 35.42
C ALA A 410 2.76 -2.34 34.22
N SER A 411 3.35 -3.53 34.37
CA SER A 411 3.34 -4.60 33.37
C SER A 411 3.84 -4.16 31.98
N PRO A 412 5.14 -3.79 31.86
CA PRO A 412 5.73 -3.55 30.55
C PRO A 412 5.58 -4.81 29.68
N ALA A 413 5.02 -4.62 28.50
CA ALA A 413 4.79 -5.64 27.48
C ALA A 413 5.69 -5.30 26.28
N GLY A 414 5.09 -4.92 25.14
CA GLY A 414 5.79 -4.56 23.91
C GLY A 414 6.73 -3.37 24.07
N MET A 415 7.87 -3.44 23.37
CA MET A 415 8.93 -2.45 23.45
C MET A 415 9.63 -2.32 22.10
N ALA A 416 9.87 -1.08 21.68
CA ALA A 416 10.60 -0.80 20.45
C ALA A 416 11.57 0.38 20.62
N ILE A 417 12.69 0.33 19.90
CA ILE A 417 13.68 1.39 19.87
C ILE A 417 13.58 2.15 18.54
N SER A 418 13.76 3.46 18.58
CA SER A 418 13.78 4.30 17.38
C SER A 418 14.93 3.90 16.45
N PRO A 419 14.80 4.04 15.11
CA PRO A 419 15.85 3.67 14.16
C PRO A 419 17.18 4.38 14.39
N ASN A 420 17.16 5.60 14.96
CA ASN A 420 18.36 6.35 15.34
C ASN A 420 18.95 5.93 16.70
N GLY A 421 18.30 5.02 17.43
CA GLY A 421 18.72 4.53 18.74
C GLY A 421 18.54 5.50 19.90
N GLY A 422 17.94 6.68 19.69
CA GLY A 422 17.82 7.73 20.69
C GLY A 422 16.71 7.54 21.71
N THR A 423 15.68 6.76 21.37
CA THR A 423 14.46 6.63 22.18
C THR A 423 13.98 5.19 22.23
N VAL A 424 13.59 4.71 23.42
CA VAL A 424 12.88 3.44 23.60
C VAL A 424 11.45 3.73 24.04
N TYR A 425 10.48 3.09 23.40
CA TYR A 425 9.06 3.16 23.74
C TYR A 425 8.64 1.85 24.37
N VAL A 426 7.92 1.91 25.50
CA VAL A 426 7.52 0.72 26.28
C VAL A 426 6.03 0.81 26.57
N ALA A 427 5.23 -0.13 26.04
CA ALA A 427 3.83 -0.27 26.40
C ALA A 427 3.70 -0.85 27.80
N ASN A 428 2.92 -0.20 28.66
CA ASN A 428 2.61 -0.62 30.02
C ASN A 428 1.14 -1.05 30.04
N SER A 429 0.86 -2.33 29.82
CA SER A 429 -0.50 -2.83 29.55
C SER A 429 -1.47 -2.56 30.69
N ASN A 430 -1.08 -2.90 31.92
CA ASN A 430 -1.88 -2.61 33.12
C ASN A 430 -1.76 -1.16 33.60
N GLY A 431 -0.89 -0.37 32.97
CA GLY A 431 -0.72 1.05 33.26
C GLY A 431 -1.53 1.96 32.33
N GLY A 432 -2.07 1.47 31.21
CA GLY A 432 -2.76 2.30 30.22
C GLY A 432 -1.87 3.39 29.63
N THR A 433 -0.57 3.12 29.48
CA THR A 433 0.41 4.13 29.05
C THR A 433 1.55 3.54 28.21
N VAL A 434 2.24 4.39 27.45
CA VAL A 434 3.52 4.11 26.82
C VAL A 434 4.59 5.00 27.44
N SER A 435 5.62 4.43 28.04
CA SER A 435 6.77 5.17 28.55
C SER A 435 7.76 5.50 27.42
N VAL A 436 8.24 6.74 27.38
CA VAL A 436 9.25 7.23 26.44
C VAL A 436 10.58 7.38 27.18
N ILE A 437 11.58 6.59 26.80
CA ILE A 437 12.88 6.53 27.46
C ILE A 437 13.95 7.15 26.56
N ASN A 438 14.67 8.15 27.07
CA ASN A 438 15.87 8.65 26.42
C ASN A 438 17.05 7.70 26.66
N THR A 439 17.68 7.20 25.60
CA THR A 439 18.73 6.17 25.70
C THR A 439 20.09 6.72 26.15
N ALA A 440 20.35 8.01 25.94
CA ALA A 440 21.59 8.66 26.37
C ALA A 440 21.64 8.80 27.90
N THR A 441 20.51 9.15 28.53
CA THR A 441 20.39 9.31 29.99
C THR A 441 19.83 8.06 30.68
N ASN A 442 19.21 7.16 29.92
CA ASN A 442 18.44 6.01 30.40
C ASN A 442 17.38 6.45 31.43
N THR A 443 16.55 7.42 31.06
CA THR A 443 15.48 7.98 31.92
C THR A 443 14.19 8.10 31.13
N VAL A 444 13.05 7.87 31.79
CA VAL A 444 11.73 8.19 31.23
C VAL A 444 11.61 9.70 31.12
N THR A 445 11.38 10.22 29.91
CA THR A 445 11.21 11.64 29.63
C THR A 445 9.74 12.03 29.50
N GLU A 446 8.89 11.09 29.11
CA GLU A 446 7.47 11.31 28.87
C GLU A 446 6.70 10.00 29.04
N THR A 447 5.40 10.13 29.33
CA THR A 447 4.45 9.02 29.39
C THR A 447 3.23 9.39 28.58
N ILE A 448 2.92 8.60 27.56
CA ILE A 448 1.79 8.81 26.64
C ILE A 448 0.63 7.96 27.14
N THR A 449 -0.56 8.54 27.31
CA THR A 449 -1.75 7.75 27.65
C THR A 449 -2.29 7.05 26.41
N VAL A 450 -2.37 5.72 26.47
CA VAL A 450 -2.89 4.85 25.41
C VAL A 450 -3.69 3.76 26.10
N ALA A 451 -4.94 3.53 25.70
CA ALA A 451 -5.78 2.54 26.38
C ALA A 451 -5.31 1.11 26.08
N ASP A 452 -5.09 0.32 27.14
CA ASP A 452 -4.69 -1.10 27.10
C ASP A 452 -3.59 -1.44 26.08
N PRO A 453 -2.43 -0.76 26.13
CA PRO A 453 -1.39 -0.89 25.13
C PRO A 453 -0.65 -2.21 25.32
N LEU A 454 -0.41 -2.95 24.23
CA LEU A 454 0.26 -4.24 24.30
C LEU A 454 1.56 -4.26 23.48
N GLY A 455 1.47 -4.31 22.15
CA GLY A 455 2.60 -4.28 21.23
C GLY A 455 2.98 -2.86 20.86
N VAL A 456 4.27 -2.63 20.58
CA VAL A 456 4.80 -1.35 20.12
C VAL A 456 5.76 -1.59 18.97
N ALA A 457 5.61 -0.85 17.88
CA ALA A 457 6.58 -0.81 16.79
C ALA A 457 6.86 0.63 16.37
N VAL A 458 8.13 0.93 16.04
CA VAL A 458 8.51 2.21 15.43
C VAL A 458 8.74 1.98 13.94
N SER A 459 8.11 2.82 13.10
CA SER A 459 8.36 2.81 11.66
C SER A 459 9.86 2.96 11.35
N PRO A 460 10.41 2.22 10.37
CA PRO A 460 11.82 2.35 9.97
C PRO A 460 12.25 3.75 9.54
N ASN A 461 11.34 4.56 8.99
CA ASN A 461 11.59 5.98 8.69
C ASN A 461 11.60 6.88 9.94
N GLY A 462 11.29 6.34 11.13
CA GLY A 462 11.32 7.02 12.42
C GLY A 462 10.20 8.04 12.64
N LYS A 463 9.18 8.09 11.78
CA LYS A 463 8.13 9.12 11.82
C LYS A 463 6.98 8.78 12.75
N TYR A 464 6.60 7.51 12.80
CA TYR A 464 5.45 7.02 13.54
C TYR A 464 5.80 5.86 14.48
N ILE A 465 5.05 5.78 15.57
CA ILE A 465 4.98 4.66 16.51
C ILE A 465 3.58 4.07 16.40
N TYR A 466 3.48 2.76 16.29
CA TYR A 466 2.24 2.01 16.25
C TYR A 466 2.10 1.23 17.55
N VAL A 467 0.94 1.33 18.18
CA VAL A 467 0.64 0.67 19.45
C VAL A 467 -0.66 -0.08 19.31
N THR A 468 -0.65 -1.39 19.58
CA THR A 468 -1.87 -2.21 19.59
C THR A 468 -2.60 -2.06 20.91
N ASN A 469 -3.93 -1.98 20.83
CA ASN A 469 -4.82 -1.80 21.97
C ASN A 469 -5.71 -3.05 22.09
N TYR A 470 -5.47 -3.88 23.11
CA TYR A 470 -6.01 -5.25 23.18
C TYR A 470 -7.50 -5.29 23.59
N ASP A 471 -7.92 -4.54 24.61
CA ASP A 471 -9.31 -4.63 25.15
C ASP A 471 -10.21 -3.42 24.79
N ASN A 472 -9.65 -2.38 24.14
CA ASN A 472 -10.35 -1.14 23.82
C ASN A 472 -10.76 -1.04 22.33
N GLY A 473 -11.56 -1.99 21.87
CA GLY A 473 -12.18 -1.97 20.55
C GLY A 473 -11.27 -2.43 19.39
N ASP A 474 -10.24 -3.22 19.70
CA ASP A 474 -9.36 -3.86 18.72
C ASP A 474 -8.74 -2.86 17.73
N THR A 475 -7.90 -1.97 18.25
CA THR A 475 -7.38 -0.85 17.47
C THR A 475 -5.86 -0.76 17.49
N VAL A 476 -5.30 -0.01 16.54
CA VAL A 476 -3.90 0.44 16.56
C VAL A 476 -3.88 1.95 16.67
N SER A 477 -3.24 2.47 17.72
CA SER A 477 -2.94 3.90 17.84
C SER A 477 -1.71 4.25 16.99
N VAL A 478 -1.84 5.29 16.17
CA VAL A 478 -0.75 5.87 15.37
C VAL A 478 -0.25 7.13 16.05
N ILE A 479 0.95 7.10 16.59
CA ILE A 479 1.56 8.17 17.35
C ILE A 479 2.68 8.81 16.53
N SER A 480 2.71 10.15 16.46
CA SER A 480 3.84 10.88 15.87
C SER A 480 5.07 10.76 16.77
N ALA A 481 6.18 10.22 16.26
CA ALA A 481 7.41 10.08 17.03
C ALA A 481 8.09 11.42 17.35
N ALA A 482 7.80 12.46 16.56
CA ALA A 482 8.35 13.80 16.77
C ALA A 482 7.67 14.56 17.91
N THR A 483 6.39 14.26 18.17
CA THR A 483 5.55 15.01 19.12
C THR A 483 4.98 14.14 20.24
N ASN A 484 5.14 12.81 20.16
CA ASN A 484 4.57 11.83 21.09
C ASN A 484 3.04 11.94 21.25
N THR A 485 2.35 12.43 20.21
CA THR A 485 0.88 12.60 20.20
C THR A 485 0.21 11.56 19.31
N ILE A 486 -0.92 11.02 19.75
CA ILE A 486 -1.79 10.18 18.92
C ILE A 486 -2.34 11.04 17.76
N THR A 487 -2.15 10.57 16.54
CA THR A 487 -2.57 11.23 15.29
C THR A 487 -3.71 10.51 14.58
N ALA A 488 -3.84 9.20 14.80
CA ALA A 488 -4.94 8.39 14.28
C ALA A 488 -5.14 7.14 15.16
N THR A 489 -6.31 6.53 15.01
CA THR A 489 -6.63 5.22 15.58
C THR A 489 -7.22 4.35 14.47
N ILE A 490 -6.60 3.21 14.19
CA ILE A 490 -6.99 2.27 13.13
C ILE A 490 -7.87 1.18 13.75
N PRO A 491 -9.13 1.01 13.32
CA PRO A 491 -9.93 -0.14 13.73
C PRO A 491 -9.50 -1.42 12.99
N LEU A 492 -9.43 -2.55 13.70
CA LEU A 492 -9.11 -3.86 13.14
C LEU A 492 -10.35 -4.72 12.85
N ASN A 493 -11.53 -4.10 12.80
CA ASN A 493 -12.79 -4.74 12.42
C ASN A 493 -13.17 -5.98 13.26
N GLY A 494 -12.88 -5.95 14.57
CA GLY A 494 -13.17 -7.06 15.50
C GLY A 494 -12.07 -8.13 15.59
N ASN A 495 -10.89 -7.85 15.04
CA ASN A 495 -9.71 -8.71 15.21
C ASN A 495 -8.87 -8.26 16.41
N ALA A 496 -8.85 -9.05 17.49
CA ALA A 496 -8.17 -8.71 18.74
C ALA A 496 -6.67 -8.43 18.57
N ALA A 497 -6.29 -7.16 18.66
CA ALA A 497 -4.94 -6.68 18.37
C ALA A 497 -3.93 -7.24 19.39
N PHE A 498 -2.86 -7.90 18.93
CA PHE A 498 -1.82 -8.42 19.82
C PHE A 498 -0.47 -7.72 19.61
N LEU A 499 0.42 -8.25 18.76
CA LEU A 499 1.68 -7.60 18.44
C LEU A 499 1.62 -6.90 17.08
N VAL A 500 2.49 -5.92 16.91
CA VAL A 500 2.58 -5.11 15.71
C VAL A 500 4.01 -5.08 15.20
N ALA A 501 4.15 -5.15 13.88
CA ALA A 501 5.41 -4.97 13.17
C ALA A 501 5.19 -4.10 11.94
N VAL A 502 6.25 -3.49 11.41
CA VAL A 502 6.18 -2.56 10.27
C VAL A 502 7.17 -3.01 9.20
N SER A 503 6.75 -2.97 7.94
CA SER A 503 7.60 -3.29 6.80
C SER A 503 8.85 -2.39 6.74
N PRO A 504 9.98 -2.88 6.20
CA PRO A 504 11.23 -2.11 6.08
C PRO A 504 11.08 -0.76 5.36
N ASP A 505 10.20 -0.67 4.37
CA ASP A 505 9.88 0.56 3.62
C ASP A 505 8.88 1.49 4.34
N SER A 506 8.39 1.09 5.52
CA SER A 506 7.37 1.78 6.30
C SER A 506 5.99 1.93 5.64
N SER A 507 5.69 1.16 4.58
CA SER A 507 4.41 1.26 3.87
C SER A 507 3.29 0.40 4.47
N THR A 508 3.65 -0.69 5.15
CA THR A 508 2.69 -1.71 5.60
C THR A 508 2.91 -2.02 7.07
N ILE A 509 1.81 -2.02 7.83
CA ILE A 509 1.78 -2.41 9.24
C ILE A 509 1.14 -3.80 9.30
N TYR A 510 1.78 -4.70 10.05
CA TYR A 510 1.32 -6.05 10.29
C TYR A 510 0.89 -6.18 11.73
N VAL A 511 -0.32 -6.69 11.97
CA VAL A 511 -0.86 -6.89 13.32
C VAL A 511 -1.32 -8.33 13.46
N THR A 512 -0.73 -9.06 14.41
CA THR A 512 -1.22 -10.39 14.79
C THR A 512 -2.51 -10.25 15.57
N SER A 513 -3.47 -11.14 15.29
CA SER A 513 -4.78 -11.10 15.91
C SER A 513 -5.07 -12.38 16.67
N LEU A 514 -5.16 -12.27 17.99
CA LEU A 514 -5.39 -13.40 18.88
C LEU A 514 -6.88 -13.76 19.00
N TYR A 515 -7.12 -14.93 19.58
CA TYR A 515 -8.42 -15.43 20.06
C TYR A 515 -9.57 -15.35 19.06
N GLY A 516 -9.82 -16.47 18.37
CA GLY A 516 -11.03 -16.68 17.57
C GLY A 516 -10.93 -16.22 16.12
N ASN A 517 -9.92 -15.40 15.79
CA ASN A 517 -9.66 -14.98 14.42
C ASN A 517 -8.44 -15.67 13.80
N ASP A 518 -7.40 -15.99 14.60
CA ASP A 518 -6.18 -16.70 14.17
C ASP A 518 -5.59 -16.13 12.85
N THR A 519 -5.44 -14.81 12.80
CA THR A 519 -5.09 -14.07 11.59
C THR A 519 -3.92 -13.10 11.81
N ILE A 520 -3.36 -12.63 10.71
CA ILE A 520 -2.53 -11.42 10.64
C ILE A 520 -3.21 -10.40 9.72
N SER A 521 -3.36 -9.17 10.19
CA SER A 521 -3.91 -8.07 9.40
C SER A 521 -2.79 -7.21 8.81
N MET A 522 -2.90 -6.91 7.53
CA MET A 522 -2.07 -5.97 6.79
C MET A 522 -2.81 -4.64 6.69
N ILE A 523 -2.11 -3.55 7.01
CA ILE A 523 -2.67 -2.20 7.03
C ILE A 523 -1.76 -1.30 6.22
N ASN A 524 -2.35 -0.53 5.30
CA ASN A 524 -1.62 0.50 4.57
C ASN A 524 -1.33 1.68 5.51
N ALA A 525 -0.05 1.97 5.72
CA ALA A 525 0.41 3.00 6.65
C ALA A 525 0.13 4.44 6.19
N ALA A 526 -0.09 4.66 4.89
CA ALA A 526 -0.40 5.97 4.35
C ALA A 526 -1.89 6.31 4.51
N THR A 527 -2.76 5.33 4.31
CA THR A 527 -4.22 5.50 4.40
C THR A 527 -4.80 5.12 5.76
N ASN A 528 -4.04 4.41 6.60
CA ASN A 528 -4.48 3.86 7.89
C ASN A 528 -5.68 2.91 7.75
N THR A 529 -5.70 2.12 6.68
CA THR A 529 -6.79 1.18 6.36
C THR A 529 -6.27 -0.25 6.32
N VAL A 530 -7.01 -1.19 6.93
CA VAL A 530 -6.77 -2.63 6.77
C VAL A 530 -6.99 -2.99 5.29
N THR A 531 -5.97 -3.52 4.63
CA THR A 531 -6.03 -3.93 3.22
C THR A 531 -6.35 -5.41 3.07
N THR A 532 -5.78 -6.25 3.95
CA THR A 532 -5.88 -7.70 3.85
C THR A 532 -5.82 -8.32 5.24
N THR A 533 -6.54 -9.41 5.45
CA THR A 533 -6.44 -10.23 6.66
C THR A 533 -6.22 -11.67 6.25
N ILE A 534 -5.12 -12.26 6.72
CA ILE A 534 -4.64 -13.58 6.28
C ILE A 534 -4.80 -14.56 7.44
N PRO A 535 -5.51 -15.69 7.26
CA PRO A 535 -5.54 -16.77 8.24
C PRO A 535 -4.16 -17.39 8.42
N VAL A 536 -3.75 -17.60 9.66
CA VAL A 536 -2.49 -18.26 10.03
C VAL A 536 -2.79 -19.45 10.96
N GLY A 537 -1.81 -19.89 11.74
CA GLY A 537 -2.01 -20.93 12.74
C GLY A 537 -2.68 -20.40 14.00
N VAL A 538 -2.98 -21.32 14.92
CA VAL A 538 -3.74 -21.02 16.13
C VAL A 538 -2.88 -20.27 17.15
N LEU A 539 -3.45 -19.18 17.68
CA LEU A 539 -2.82 -18.28 18.66
C LEU A 539 -1.55 -17.62 18.09
N PRO A 540 -1.67 -16.76 17.05
CA PRO A 540 -0.53 -16.07 16.45
C PRO A 540 0.08 -15.03 17.39
N TYR A 541 1.39 -15.09 17.64
CA TYR A 541 2.05 -14.27 18.66
C TYR A 541 2.77 -13.07 18.03
N GLU A 542 3.96 -13.28 17.46
CA GLU A 542 4.80 -12.25 16.86
C GLU A 542 4.88 -12.42 15.34
N ALA A 543 5.19 -11.34 14.63
CA ALA A 543 5.51 -11.39 13.21
C ALA A 543 6.86 -10.72 12.91
N ALA A 544 7.77 -11.46 12.26
CA ALA A 544 9.02 -10.93 11.71
C ALA A 544 8.93 -10.74 10.19
N ILE A 545 9.47 -9.64 9.67
CA ILE A 545 9.49 -9.33 8.23
C ILE A 545 10.92 -9.44 7.69
N SER A 546 11.08 -10.06 6.52
CA SER A 546 12.36 -10.15 5.84
C SER A 546 12.93 -8.77 5.51
N PRO A 547 14.27 -8.58 5.47
CA PRO A 547 14.88 -7.27 5.23
C PRO A 547 14.49 -6.61 3.89
N ASP A 548 14.17 -7.43 2.88
CA ASP A 548 13.66 -7.00 1.58
C ASP A 548 12.14 -6.72 1.57
N GLY A 549 11.45 -6.98 2.68
CA GLY A 549 10.01 -6.81 2.83
C GLY A 549 9.17 -7.90 2.18
N SER A 550 9.77 -8.91 1.54
CA SER A 550 9.05 -9.86 0.67
C SER A 550 8.35 -11.01 1.39
N THR A 551 8.75 -11.30 2.63
CA THR A 551 8.27 -12.44 3.39
C THR A 551 7.93 -12.03 4.82
N VAL A 552 6.78 -12.48 5.32
CA VAL A 552 6.39 -12.34 6.72
C VAL A 552 6.34 -13.71 7.38
N TYR A 553 6.99 -13.82 8.52
CA TYR A 553 6.95 -14.99 9.40
C TYR A 553 5.99 -14.67 10.55
N VAL A 554 5.22 -15.66 10.98
CA VAL A 554 4.28 -15.50 12.10
C VAL A 554 4.36 -16.72 12.99
N THR A 555 4.72 -16.55 14.26
CA THR A 555 4.71 -17.64 15.25
C THR A 555 3.28 -17.96 15.66
N ASN A 556 2.95 -19.25 15.75
CA ASN A 556 1.62 -19.73 16.14
C ASN A 556 1.76 -20.65 17.36
N ALA A 557 1.52 -20.09 18.53
CA ALA A 557 1.92 -20.68 19.80
C ALA A 557 1.23 -22.02 20.08
N THR A 558 -0.06 -22.15 19.77
CA THR A 558 -0.79 -23.40 20.03
C THR A 558 -0.55 -24.44 18.93
N SER A 559 -0.40 -23.99 17.68
CA SER A 559 -0.07 -24.88 16.55
C SER A 559 1.35 -25.42 16.61
N ASN A 560 2.26 -24.80 17.37
CA ASN A 560 3.70 -25.12 17.41
C ASN A 560 4.36 -24.97 16.03
N THR A 561 3.97 -23.92 15.31
CA THR A 561 4.40 -23.67 13.93
C THR A 561 4.75 -22.20 13.68
N VAL A 562 5.53 -21.94 12.65
CA VAL A 562 5.66 -20.62 12.02
C VAL A 562 4.96 -20.65 10.67
N SER A 563 4.07 -19.69 10.43
CA SER A 563 3.46 -19.45 9.11
C SER A 563 4.38 -18.55 8.31
N VAL A 564 4.64 -18.90 7.05
CA VAL A 564 5.44 -18.09 6.12
C VAL A 564 4.51 -17.54 5.06
N ILE A 565 4.49 -16.23 4.90
CA ILE A 565 3.60 -15.50 4.01
C ILE A 565 4.44 -14.78 2.96
N SER A 566 4.15 -15.01 1.67
CA SER A 566 4.71 -14.19 0.59
C SER A 566 3.83 -12.95 0.44
N VAL A 567 4.44 -11.77 0.34
CA VAL A 567 3.72 -10.50 0.17
C VAL A 567 3.93 -9.84 -1.20
N PHE A 568 4.61 -10.53 -2.11
CA PHE A 568 4.75 -10.20 -3.53
C PHE A 568 4.56 -11.44 -4.40
#